data_AF-A0A815PMS5-F1
#
_entry.id   AF-A0A815PMS5-F1
#
_cell.length_a   1.000
_cell.length_b   1.000
_cell.length_c   1.000
_cell.angle_alpha   90.00
_cell.angle_beta   90.00
_cell.angle_gamma   90.00
#
_symmetry.space_group_name_H-M   'P 1'
#
loop_
_entity.id
_entity.type
_entity.pdbx_description
1 polymer ?
#
loop_
_entity_poly.entity_id
_entity_poly.type
_entity_poly.pdbx_seq_one_letter_code
_entity_poly.pdbx_strand_id
1 'polypeptide(L)'
;MMNRFSDIDLTLKRLPAVYGYRSQRLVSIEKALESIESQIDELRFYIKTAKKHCHFPSEDGLTRDESAAVYMYTMEWGETSLYHLLNKALRDANRQNIKAWFPYLKLFDTALDKLPNVKESVWRGVSLDIGKNYAKNQVFTWWTVNSCSSSVKIIKNYIGNNKSSTLFLIEIVNGKKISGYTAYEDEDEIILKIGTQFRVKSDPLEHSSESHIVHLIEIDDNDEEEPLASPISNLTVTPKLSNQGASSRPCAKCYMCCDWHFTGDHCTWTWITNCKNWTNNERNRFFNDAIYNNFTKRDGATCDVLLDVDNYLILLGLDYVGYLHLLLLHLCVCELQ
;
A
#
# COMPACT_ATOMS: atom_id res chain seq x y z
N MET A 1 -25.50 7.03 9.77
CA MET A 1 -24.34 6.36 10.41
C MET A 1 -23.15 6.70 9.53
N MET A 2 -22.02 7.16 10.07
CA MET A 2 -20.90 7.67 9.25
C MET A 2 -20.13 6.48 8.64
N ASN A 3 -20.53 6.05 7.46
CA ASN A 3 -20.04 4.79 6.89
C ASN A 3 -18.59 4.91 6.35
N ARG A 4 -18.12 6.13 6.02
CA ARG A 4 -16.76 6.39 5.51
C ARG A 4 -15.65 6.01 6.49
N PHE A 5 -15.87 6.27 7.78
CA PHE A 5 -14.89 5.96 8.82
C PHE A 5 -14.82 4.45 9.12
N SER A 6 -15.89 3.70 8.83
CA SER A 6 -15.99 2.26 9.15
C SER A 6 -15.50 1.30 8.07
N ASP A 7 -15.22 1.78 6.86
CA ASP A 7 -14.90 0.95 5.69
C ASP A 7 -13.49 0.34 5.73
N ILE A 8 -13.30 -0.89 6.23
CA ILE A 8 -11.95 -1.45 6.46
C ILE A 8 -11.61 -2.68 5.62
N ASP A 9 -10.32 -2.87 5.31
CA ASP A 9 -9.77 -4.15 4.87
C ASP A 9 -9.51 -5.07 6.08
N LEU A 10 -10.34 -6.10 6.22
CA LEU A 10 -10.26 -7.08 7.31
C LEU A 10 -9.12 -8.10 7.15
N THR A 11 -8.52 -8.19 5.97
CA THR A 11 -7.69 -9.34 5.61
C THR A 11 -6.20 -9.06 5.68
N LEU A 12 -5.79 -7.78 5.78
CA LEU A 12 -4.39 -7.33 5.79
C LEU A 12 -3.54 -8.01 4.69
N LYS A 13 -4.17 -8.31 3.55
CA LYS A 13 -3.54 -9.07 2.47
C LYS A 13 -2.38 -8.28 1.90
N ARG A 14 -1.25 -8.96 1.70
CA ARG A 14 -0.18 -8.44 0.85
C ARG A 14 -0.63 -8.55 -0.59
N LEU A 15 -0.97 -7.40 -1.19
CA LEU A 15 -1.39 -7.30 -2.58
C LEU A 15 -0.32 -6.54 -3.39
N PRO A 16 -0.27 -6.70 -4.72
CA PRO A 16 0.57 -5.86 -5.55
C PRO A 16 0.16 -4.39 -5.43
N ALA A 17 1.16 -3.50 -5.45
CA ALA A 17 0.94 -2.06 -5.39
C ALA A 17 0.13 -1.56 -6.60
N VAL A 18 -0.67 -0.51 -6.38
CA VAL A 18 -1.50 0.11 -7.41
C VAL A 18 -0.78 1.37 -7.91
N TYR A 19 0.04 1.24 -8.95
CA TYR A 19 0.83 2.36 -9.50
C TYR A 19 0.41 2.81 -10.91
N GLY A 20 -0.39 2.00 -11.61
CA GLY A 20 -0.75 2.26 -13.02
C GLY A 20 -1.60 3.51 -13.26
N TYR A 21 -2.17 4.10 -12.21
CA TYR A 21 -2.87 5.37 -12.29
C TYR A 21 -1.91 6.57 -12.44
N ARG A 22 -0.65 6.45 -11.97
CA ARG A 22 0.33 7.55 -11.99
C ARG A 22 0.66 8.04 -13.40
N SER A 23 0.63 7.14 -14.38
CA SER A 23 0.89 7.43 -15.80
C SER A 23 -0.35 7.89 -16.58
N GLN A 24 -1.52 7.99 -15.93
CA GLN A 24 -2.72 8.50 -16.59
C GLN A 24 -2.60 10.01 -16.82
N ARG A 25 -3.28 10.48 -17.87
CA ARG A 25 -3.47 11.91 -18.09
C ARG A 25 -4.51 12.45 -17.12
N LEU A 26 -4.31 13.67 -16.66
CA LEU A 26 -5.37 14.41 -15.97
C LEU A 26 -6.49 14.73 -16.95
N VAL A 27 -7.72 14.50 -16.49
CA VAL A 27 -8.95 14.68 -17.26
C VAL A 27 -10.02 15.27 -16.33
N SER A 28 -11.15 15.74 -16.89
CA SER A 28 -12.27 16.20 -16.07
C SER A 28 -12.87 15.06 -15.26
N ILE A 29 -13.59 15.37 -14.18
CA ILE A 29 -14.22 14.35 -13.32
C ILE A 29 -15.24 13.49 -14.10
N GLU A 30 -15.93 14.05 -15.09
CA GLU A 30 -16.83 13.29 -15.97
C GLU A 30 -16.07 12.21 -16.74
N LYS A 31 -14.95 12.59 -17.37
CA LYS A 31 -14.14 11.64 -18.13
C LYS A 31 -13.44 10.64 -17.21
N ALA A 32 -13.09 11.07 -16.00
CA ALA A 32 -12.45 10.23 -15.00
C ALA A 32 -13.35 9.08 -14.51
N LEU A 33 -14.67 9.30 -14.50
CA LEU A 33 -15.67 8.36 -13.99
C LEU A 33 -16.46 7.64 -15.09
N GLU A 34 -16.21 7.95 -16.36
CA GLU A 34 -16.91 7.37 -17.52
C GLU A 34 -16.88 5.82 -17.52
N SER A 35 -15.74 5.22 -17.18
CA SER A 35 -15.58 3.75 -17.17
C SER A 35 -16.36 3.04 -16.06
N ILE A 36 -16.91 3.79 -15.10
CA ILE A 36 -17.71 3.26 -13.99
C ILE A 36 -19.13 3.84 -13.96
N GLU A 37 -19.56 4.57 -14.99
CA GLU A 37 -20.88 5.24 -15.04
C GLU A 37 -22.03 4.26 -14.77
N SER A 38 -21.93 3.02 -15.26
CA SER A 38 -22.96 2.00 -15.04
C SER A 38 -23.01 1.42 -13.62
N GLN A 39 -22.06 1.76 -12.74
CA GLN A 39 -22.02 1.26 -11.35
C GLN A 39 -22.68 2.23 -10.37
N ILE A 40 -22.93 3.48 -10.79
CA ILE A 40 -23.45 4.55 -9.94
C ILE A 40 -24.69 5.14 -10.63
N ASP A 41 -25.86 4.79 -10.11
CA ASP A 41 -27.11 5.42 -10.53
C ASP A 41 -27.02 6.94 -10.34
N GLU A 42 -27.51 7.68 -11.33
CA GLU A 42 -27.49 9.15 -11.31
C GLU A 42 -26.08 9.78 -11.15
N LEU A 43 -25.00 9.10 -11.60
CA LEU A 43 -23.62 9.60 -11.52
C LEU A 43 -23.48 11.08 -11.93
N ARG A 44 -24.16 11.48 -13.02
CA ARG A 44 -24.13 12.86 -13.53
C ARG A 44 -24.69 13.88 -12.53
N PHE A 45 -25.72 13.51 -11.78
CA PHE A 45 -26.29 14.34 -10.72
C PHE A 45 -25.29 14.54 -9.57
N TYR A 46 -24.61 13.48 -9.15
CA TYR A 46 -23.59 13.56 -8.10
C TYR A 46 -22.37 14.38 -8.55
N ILE A 47 -21.89 14.20 -9.78
CA ILE A 47 -20.82 15.04 -10.35
C ILE A 47 -21.22 16.52 -10.37
N LYS A 48 -22.45 16.83 -10.82
CA LYS A 48 -22.96 18.21 -10.84
C LYS A 48 -23.05 18.79 -9.44
N THR A 49 -23.50 18.00 -8.47
CA THR A 49 -23.56 18.39 -7.06
C THR A 49 -22.16 18.68 -6.52
N ALA A 50 -21.20 17.79 -6.76
CA ALA A 50 -19.82 17.99 -6.36
C ALA A 50 -19.23 19.27 -6.97
N LYS A 51 -19.38 19.51 -8.28
CA LYS A 51 -18.89 20.75 -8.93
C LYS A 51 -19.56 22.04 -8.45
N LYS A 52 -20.78 21.94 -7.94
CA LYS A 52 -21.55 23.07 -7.41
C LYS A 52 -21.10 23.43 -6.00
N HIS A 53 -20.78 22.44 -5.18
CA HIS A 53 -20.52 22.61 -3.75
C HIS A 53 -19.04 22.50 -3.37
N CYS A 54 -18.18 22.03 -4.27
CA CYS A 54 -16.75 22.00 -4.04
C CYS A 54 -16.19 23.40 -3.82
N HIS A 55 -15.12 23.48 -3.03
CA HIS A 55 -14.43 24.73 -2.79
C HIS A 55 -13.65 25.17 -4.01
N PHE A 56 -14.17 26.21 -4.68
CA PHE A 56 -13.55 26.80 -5.85
C PHE A 56 -13.95 28.29 -5.98
N PRO A 57 -13.01 29.22 -6.22
CA PRO A 57 -11.57 29.00 -6.39
C PRO A 57 -10.90 28.46 -5.11
N SER A 58 -9.84 27.67 -5.29
CA SER A 58 -9.09 27.04 -4.20
C SER A 58 -7.78 27.80 -4.00
N GLU A 59 -7.49 28.14 -2.74
CA GLU A 59 -6.25 28.79 -2.32
C GLU A 59 -5.06 27.83 -2.42
N ASP A 60 -5.30 26.52 -2.34
CA ASP A 60 -4.31 25.45 -2.53
C ASP A 60 -4.06 25.12 -4.02
N GLY A 61 -4.68 25.87 -4.94
CA GLY A 61 -4.45 25.71 -6.39
C GLY A 61 -5.12 24.49 -7.01
N LEU A 62 -6.17 23.95 -6.38
CA LEU A 62 -7.00 22.91 -6.99
C LEU A 62 -7.84 23.53 -8.12
N THR A 63 -7.87 22.83 -9.24
CA THR A 63 -8.86 23.06 -10.30
C THR A 63 -10.25 22.69 -9.78
N ARG A 64 -11.30 23.16 -10.46
CA ARG A 64 -12.68 22.80 -10.10
C ARG A 64 -12.91 21.28 -10.17
N ASP A 65 -12.31 20.57 -11.12
CA ASP A 65 -12.44 19.11 -11.25
C ASP A 65 -11.72 18.37 -10.12
N GLU A 66 -10.54 18.83 -9.71
CA GLU A 66 -9.79 18.27 -8.56
C GLU A 66 -10.54 18.50 -7.25
N SER A 67 -11.02 19.72 -7.00
CA SER A 67 -11.82 20.06 -5.81
C SER A 67 -13.13 19.26 -5.78
N ALA A 68 -13.80 19.13 -6.92
CA ALA A 68 -14.99 18.29 -7.04
C ALA A 68 -14.70 16.81 -6.81
N ALA A 69 -13.52 16.30 -7.21
CA ALA A 69 -13.14 14.91 -6.98
C ALA A 69 -12.97 14.61 -5.48
N VAL A 70 -12.40 15.53 -4.71
CA VAL A 70 -12.30 15.43 -3.25
C VAL A 70 -13.68 15.50 -2.60
N TYR A 71 -14.48 16.51 -2.97
CA TYR A 71 -15.84 16.65 -2.45
C TYR A 71 -16.68 15.40 -2.71
N MET A 72 -16.64 14.88 -3.94
CA MET A 72 -17.41 13.69 -4.34
C MET A 72 -16.97 12.42 -3.61
N TYR A 73 -15.68 12.28 -3.26
CA TYR A 73 -15.21 11.16 -2.43
C TYR A 73 -15.90 11.18 -1.06
N THR A 74 -16.09 12.36 -0.47
CA THR A 74 -16.70 12.48 0.86
C THR A 74 -18.22 12.36 0.85
N MET A 75 -18.89 12.61 -0.26
CA MET A 75 -20.34 12.50 -0.36
C MET A 75 -20.83 11.07 -0.05
N GLU A 76 -21.96 10.97 0.65
CA GLU A 76 -22.58 9.69 1.01
C GLU A 76 -24.02 9.59 0.46
N TRP A 77 -24.29 8.53 -0.31
CA TRP A 77 -25.61 8.22 -0.85
C TRP A 77 -25.94 6.72 -0.81
N GLY A 78 -25.31 5.97 0.10
CA GLY A 78 -25.53 4.53 0.33
C GLY A 78 -24.41 3.64 -0.23
N GLU A 79 -24.69 2.37 -0.48
CA GLU A 79 -23.70 1.35 -0.88
C GLU A 79 -23.05 1.59 -2.25
N THR A 80 -23.67 2.42 -3.09
CA THR A 80 -23.11 2.84 -4.39
C THR A 80 -22.36 4.17 -4.30
N SER A 81 -22.08 4.66 -3.07
CA SER A 81 -21.23 5.84 -2.86
C SER A 81 -19.86 5.64 -3.52
N LEU A 82 -19.32 6.70 -4.08
CA LEU A 82 -18.07 6.65 -4.84
C LEU A 82 -16.92 6.06 -4.01
N TYR A 83 -16.74 6.51 -2.76
CA TYR A 83 -15.70 5.99 -1.87
C TYR A 83 -15.88 4.50 -1.60
N HIS A 84 -17.13 4.03 -1.43
CA HIS A 84 -17.43 2.64 -1.10
C HIS A 84 -17.04 1.72 -2.26
N LEU A 85 -17.42 2.09 -3.48
CA LEU A 85 -17.07 1.34 -4.68
C LEU A 85 -15.57 1.38 -4.99
N LEU A 86 -14.93 2.54 -4.82
CA LEU A 86 -13.49 2.69 -4.99
C LEU A 86 -12.73 1.80 -3.99
N ASN A 87 -13.04 1.89 -2.71
CA ASN A 87 -12.36 1.12 -1.68
C ASN A 87 -12.64 -0.38 -1.81
N LYS A 88 -13.83 -0.77 -2.27
CA LYS A 88 -14.12 -2.15 -2.65
C LYS A 88 -13.18 -2.63 -3.77
N ALA A 89 -12.98 -1.83 -4.82
CA ALA A 89 -12.05 -2.16 -5.90
C ALA A 89 -10.58 -2.19 -5.43
N LEU A 90 -10.19 -1.33 -4.49
CA LEU A 90 -8.83 -1.30 -3.92
C LEU A 90 -8.53 -2.50 -3.01
N ARG A 91 -9.56 -3.08 -2.36
CA ARG A 91 -9.44 -4.32 -1.58
C ARG A 91 -9.39 -5.58 -2.45
N ASP A 92 -9.80 -5.49 -3.71
CA ASP A 92 -9.83 -6.64 -4.60
C ASP A 92 -8.41 -7.15 -4.91
N ALA A 93 -8.21 -8.45 -4.72
CA ALA A 93 -6.96 -9.11 -5.04
C ALA A 93 -6.70 -9.12 -6.56
N ASN A 94 -7.76 -9.11 -7.37
CA ASN A 94 -7.66 -8.95 -8.80
C ASN A 94 -7.44 -7.47 -9.18
N ARG A 95 -6.16 -7.11 -9.34
CA ARG A 95 -5.74 -5.75 -9.75
C ARG A 95 -6.19 -5.32 -11.15
N GLN A 96 -6.87 -6.17 -11.92
CA GLN A 96 -7.54 -5.72 -13.15
C GLN A 96 -8.77 -4.86 -12.82
N ASN A 97 -9.47 -5.14 -11.72
CA ASN A 97 -10.74 -4.48 -11.37
C ASN A 97 -10.56 -2.99 -11.01
N ILE A 98 -9.40 -2.63 -10.48
CA ILE A 98 -9.07 -1.23 -10.15
C ILE A 98 -8.64 -0.40 -11.37
N LYS A 99 -8.37 -1.01 -12.53
CA LYS A 99 -7.91 -0.26 -13.73
C LYS A 99 -8.95 0.73 -14.23
N ALA A 100 -10.23 0.40 -14.15
CA ALA A 100 -11.32 1.31 -14.53
C ALA A 100 -11.33 2.60 -13.69
N TRP A 101 -10.74 2.56 -12.50
CA TRP A 101 -10.65 3.69 -11.58
C TRP A 101 -9.38 4.52 -11.75
N PHE A 102 -8.43 4.12 -12.60
CA PHE A 102 -7.16 4.83 -12.75
C PHE A 102 -7.31 6.31 -13.16
N PRO A 103 -8.22 6.70 -14.06
CA PRO A 103 -8.44 8.11 -14.36
C PRO A 103 -8.93 8.90 -13.14
N TYR A 104 -9.87 8.35 -12.36
CA TYR A 104 -10.34 8.99 -11.11
C TYR A 104 -9.26 9.03 -10.04
N LEU A 105 -8.54 7.93 -9.81
CA LEU A 105 -7.41 7.89 -8.88
C LEU A 105 -6.35 8.92 -9.26
N LYS A 106 -6.04 9.10 -10.55
CA LYS A 106 -5.11 10.14 -10.99
C LYS A 106 -5.59 11.54 -10.64
N LEU A 107 -6.86 11.85 -10.89
CA LEU A 107 -7.45 13.14 -10.58
C LEU A 107 -7.47 13.40 -9.08
N PHE A 108 -7.96 12.43 -8.30
CA PHE A 108 -8.08 12.51 -6.85
C PHE A 108 -6.71 12.58 -6.15
N ASP A 109 -5.76 11.73 -6.53
CA ASP A 109 -4.39 11.73 -5.96
C ASP A 109 -3.67 13.05 -6.23
N THR A 110 -3.84 13.61 -7.44
CA THR A 110 -3.26 14.92 -7.80
C THR A 110 -3.91 16.06 -7.02
N ALA A 111 -5.22 15.98 -6.76
CA ALA A 111 -5.92 16.94 -5.91
C ALA A 111 -5.36 16.90 -4.48
N LEU A 112 -5.23 15.71 -3.90
CA LEU A 112 -4.68 15.50 -2.57
C LEU A 112 -3.23 15.97 -2.45
N ASP A 113 -2.41 15.80 -3.48
CA ASP A 113 -1.01 16.26 -3.48
C ASP A 113 -0.86 17.77 -3.35
N LYS A 114 -1.87 18.54 -3.76
CA LYS A 114 -1.90 20.01 -3.62
C LYS A 114 -2.32 20.46 -2.23
N LEU A 115 -3.01 19.61 -1.47
CA LEU A 115 -3.45 19.92 -0.12
C LEU A 115 -2.29 19.76 0.88
N PRO A 116 -2.29 20.54 1.98
CA PRO A 116 -1.24 20.47 2.99
C PRO A 116 -1.18 19.09 3.66
N ASN A 117 0.04 18.62 3.90
CA ASN A 117 0.27 17.47 4.78
C ASN A 117 0.06 17.89 6.24
N VAL A 118 -0.49 16.99 7.04
CA VAL A 118 -0.57 17.11 8.49
C VAL A 118 0.15 15.95 9.16
N LYS A 119 0.92 16.28 10.21
CA LYS A 119 1.56 15.35 11.12
C LYS A 119 0.90 15.46 12.48
N GLU A 120 -0.03 14.56 12.77
CA GLU A 120 -0.80 14.57 14.01
C GLU A 120 -1.33 13.18 14.37
N SER A 121 -1.99 13.05 15.51
CA SER A 121 -2.70 11.83 15.88
C SER A 121 -4.15 11.92 15.42
N VAL A 122 -4.57 10.97 14.60
CA VAL A 122 -5.93 10.87 14.07
C VAL A 122 -6.60 9.58 14.52
N TRP A 123 -7.91 9.55 14.37
CA TRP A 123 -8.74 8.44 14.78
C TRP A 123 -9.53 7.85 13.62
N ARG A 124 -9.72 6.53 13.66
CA ARG A 124 -10.63 5.81 12.75
C ARG A 124 -11.39 4.76 13.54
N GLY A 125 -12.71 4.74 13.42
CA GLY A 125 -13.56 3.77 14.11
C GLY A 125 -14.12 2.72 13.15
N VAL A 126 -14.12 1.46 13.56
CA VAL A 126 -14.67 0.31 12.82
C VAL A 126 -15.68 -0.45 13.66
N SER A 127 -16.84 -0.80 13.10
CA SER A 127 -18.02 -1.39 13.78
C SER A 127 -17.88 -2.91 13.93
N LEU A 128 -16.64 -3.38 14.08
CA LEU A 128 -16.26 -4.78 14.25
C LEU A 128 -15.07 -4.84 15.20
N ASP A 129 -15.09 -5.78 16.14
CA ASP A 129 -13.90 -6.10 16.93
C ASP A 129 -12.92 -6.96 16.14
N ILE A 130 -11.92 -6.29 15.57
CA ILE A 130 -10.83 -6.88 14.81
C ILE A 130 -9.48 -6.54 15.44
N GLY A 131 -9.47 -5.88 16.60
CA GLY A 131 -8.24 -5.43 17.24
C GLY A 131 -7.30 -6.60 17.56
N LYS A 132 -7.87 -7.77 17.87
CA LYS A 132 -7.13 -9.02 18.11
C LYS A 132 -6.33 -9.53 16.90
N ASN A 133 -6.62 -9.02 15.70
CA ASN A 133 -5.86 -9.37 14.48
C ASN A 133 -4.55 -8.57 14.34
N TYR A 134 -4.30 -7.63 15.26
CA TYR A 134 -3.13 -6.78 15.28
C TYR A 134 -2.19 -7.21 16.42
N ALA A 135 -0.90 -7.30 16.13
CA ALA A 135 0.14 -7.58 17.11
C ALA A 135 1.21 -6.49 17.09
N LYS A 136 1.84 -6.21 18.24
CA LYS A 136 2.94 -5.24 18.31
C LYS A 136 4.00 -5.50 17.23
N ASN A 137 4.53 -4.43 16.65
CA ASN A 137 5.50 -4.41 15.56
C ASN A 137 5.02 -5.02 14.22
N GLN A 138 3.76 -5.48 14.12
CA GLN A 138 3.21 -5.92 12.84
C GLN A 138 3.19 -4.75 11.85
N VAL A 139 3.72 -5.00 10.65
CA VAL A 139 3.70 -4.07 9.53
C VAL A 139 2.69 -4.54 8.49
N PHE A 140 1.82 -3.63 8.05
CA PHE A 140 0.81 -3.90 7.04
C PHE A 140 0.51 -2.65 6.21
N THR A 141 -0.20 -2.83 5.10
CA THR A 141 -0.57 -1.76 4.18
C THR A 141 -2.08 -1.67 4.08
N TRP A 142 -2.64 -0.48 4.23
CA TRP A 142 -4.02 -0.22 3.83
C TRP A 142 -4.05 0.22 2.37
N TRP A 143 -4.53 -0.67 1.50
CA TRP A 143 -4.62 -0.40 0.06
C TRP A 143 -5.72 0.59 -0.31
N THR A 144 -6.69 0.79 0.59
CA THR A 144 -7.82 1.70 0.43
C THR A 144 -7.44 3.15 0.71
N VAL A 145 -8.27 4.08 0.25
CA VAL A 145 -8.26 5.44 0.79
C VAL A 145 -8.92 5.39 2.17
N ASN A 146 -8.30 5.99 3.18
CA ASN A 146 -8.81 5.91 4.56
C ASN A 146 -9.22 7.29 5.05
N SER A 147 -10.50 7.45 5.37
CA SER A 147 -11.01 8.62 6.08
C SER A 147 -10.74 8.51 7.58
N CYS A 148 -10.09 9.50 8.15
CA CYS A 148 -9.82 9.62 9.58
C CYS A 148 -10.37 10.95 10.08
N SER A 149 -10.47 11.10 11.39
CA SER A 149 -10.86 12.37 12.02
C SER A 149 -9.89 12.71 13.13
N SER A 150 -9.49 13.98 13.24
CA SER A 150 -8.82 14.49 14.43
C SER A 150 -9.81 14.88 15.54
N SER A 151 -11.12 14.87 15.24
CA SER A 151 -12.18 15.20 16.19
C SER A 151 -12.56 14.02 17.08
N VAL A 152 -12.16 14.10 18.35
CA VAL A 152 -12.58 13.13 19.39
C VAL A 152 -14.11 13.06 19.52
N LYS A 153 -14.83 14.16 19.23
CA LYS A 153 -16.31 14.19 19.28
C LYS A 153 -16.94 13.23 18.27
N ILE A 154 -16.44 13.23 17.04
CA ILE A 154 -16.92 12.36 15.95
C ILE A 154 -16.73 10.89 16.34
N ILE A 155 -15.58 10.57 16.92
CA ILE A 155 -15.23 9.21 17.34
C ILE A 155 -15.98 8.77 18.58
N LYS A 156 -16.23 9.66 19.55
CA LYS A 156 -17.07 9.35 20.72
C LYS A 156 -18.49 8.95 20.30
N ASN A 157 -19.08 9.66 19.34
CA ASN A 157 -20.37 9.30 18.78
C ASN A 157 -20.33 7.93 18.10
N TYR A 158 -19.20 7.58 17.50
CA TYR A 158 -18.98 6.27 16.89
C TYR A 158 -18.96 5.13 17.93
N ILE A 159 -18.22 5.30 19.02
CA ILE A 159 -18.10 4.31 20.11
C ILE A 159 -19.46 4.08 20.78
N GLY A 160 -20.19 5.16 21.10
CA GLY A 160 -21.46 5.07 21.83
C GLY A 160 -22.55 4.28 21.10
N ASN A 161 -22.42 4.07 19.78
CA ASN A 161 -23.40 3.38 18.96
C ASN A 161 -23.08 1.89 18.69
N ASN A 162 -21.86 1.42 19.00
CA ASN A 162 -21.41 0.07 18.62
C ASN A 162 -21.00 -0.74 19.85
N LYS A 163 -21.61 -1.91 20.05
CA LYS A 163 -21.23 -2.84 21.13
C LYS A 163 -19.90 -3.52 20.86
N SER A 164 -19.66 -3.89 19.60
CA SER A 164 -18.41 -4.47 19.12
C SER A 164 -17.70 -3.51 18.16
N SER A 165 -16.49 -3.08 18.49
CA SER A 165 -15.77 -2.09 17.67
C SER A 165 -14.25 -2.09 17.85
N THR A 166 -13.55 -1.61 16.83
CA THR A 166 -12.11 -1.33 16.89
C THR A 166 -11.88 0.15 16.65
N LEU A 167 -11.13 0.80 17.53
CA LEU A 167 -10.66 2.16 17.34
C LEU A 167 -9.19 2.15 16.99
N PHE A 168 -8.84 2.82 15.90
CA PHE A 168 -7.45 3.07 15.55
C PHE A 168 -7.08 4.46 16.03
N LEU A 169 -6.04 4.53 16.86
CA LEU A 169 -5.25 5.75 17.10
C LEU A 169 -4.06 5.69 16.16
N ILE A 170 -3.91 6.67 15.29
CA ILE A 170 -2.93 6.65 14.21
C ILE A 170 -2.05 7.89 14.29
N GLU A 171 -0.76 7.71 14.53
CA GLU A 171 0.24 8.76 14.38
C GLU A 171 0.61 8.86 12.89
N ILE A 172 0.14 9.91 12.23
CA ILE A 172 0.31 10.12 10.78
C ILE A 172 1.33 11.21 10.51
N VAL A 173 1.95 11.15 9.34
CA VAL A 173 2.93 12.14 8.84
C VAL A 173 2.54 12.70 7.47
N ASN A 174 1.80 11.95 6.66
CA ASN A 174 1.37 12.35 5.31
C ASN A 174 -0.15 12.48 5.15
N GLY A 175 -0.89 12.66 6.26
CA GLY A 175 -2.34 12.84 6.15
C GLY A 175 -2.69 14.13 5.40
N LYS A 176 -3.80 14.09 4.67
CA LYS A 176 -4.30 15.22 3.89
C LYS A 176 -5.52 15.79 4.58
N LYS A 177 -5.39 16.99 5.15
CA LYS A 177 -6.52 17.70 5.73
C LYS A 177 -7.41 18.22 4.60
N ILE A 178 -8.68 17.87 4.63
CA ILE A 178 -9.64 18.21 3.55
C ILE A 178 -10.75 19.17 4.00
N SER A 179 -10.57 19.87 5.13
CA SER A 179 -11.48 20.95 5.55
C SER A 179 -11.65 21.96 4.41
N GLY A 180 -12.88 22.39 4.16
CA GLY A 180 -13.28 23.19 3.00
C GLY A 180 -13.59 22.36 1.75
N TYR A 181 -12.99 21.18 1.58
CA TYR A 181 -13.13 20.34 0.38
C TYR A 181 -14.08 19.15 0.59
N THR A 182 -14.73 19.04 1.75
CA THR A 182 -15.59 17.91 2.13
C THR A 182 -17.06 18.29 2.09
N ALA A 183 -17.93 17.29 1.93
CA ALA A 183 -19.37 17.43 2.12
C ALA A 183 -19.78 17.52 3.61
N TYR A 184 -18.83 17.30 4.53
CA TYR A 184 -19.07 17.20 5.97
C TYR A 184 -18.01 17.98 6.78
N GLU A 185 -18.12 19.32 6.78
CA GLU A 185 -17.13 20.21 7.41
C GLU A 185 -16.93 19.99 8.91
N ASP A 186 -17.96 19.55 9.63
CA ASP A 186 -17.90 19.33 11.08
C ASP A 186 -17.16 18.04 11.50
N GLU A 187 -16.63 17.26 10.54
CA GLU A 187 -16.00 15.97 10.80
C GLU A 187 -14.48 16.04 11.03
N ASP A 188 -13.85 17.20 10.80
CA ASP A 188 -12.38 17.37 10.82
C ASP A 188 -11.66 16.24 10.05
N GLU A 189 -12.17 15.94 8.85
CA GLU A 189 -11.75 14.77 8.07
C GLU A 189 -10.33 14.93 7.52
N ILE A 190 -9.56 13.86 7.68
CA ILE A 190 -8.18 13.72 7.20
C ILE A 190 -8.10 12.44 6.36
N ILE A 191 -7.62 12.56 5.13
CA ILE A 191 -7.49 11.43 4.21
C ILE A 191 -6.06 10.88 4.27
N LEU A 192 -5.95 9.56 4.47
CA LEU A 192 -4.74 8.80 4.21
C LEU A 192 -4.84 8.18 2.81
N LYS A 193 -3.80 8.38 2.01
CA LYS A 193 -3.75 7.97 0.61
C LYS A 193 -3.77 6.44 0.46
N ILE A 194 -3.99 5.96 -0.75
CA ILE A 194 -3.93 4.53 -1.02
C ILE A 194 -2.54 3.97 -0.72
N GLY A 195 -2.48 2.78 -0.16
CA GLY A 195 -1.21 2.09 0.07
C GLY A 195 -0.40 2.63 1.24
N THR A 196 -0.97 3.44 2.13
CA THR A 196 -0.29 3.87 3.37
C THR A 196 0.10 2.64 4.20
N GLN A 197 1.36 2.63 4.63
CA GLN A 197 1.91 1.54 5.44
C GLN A 197 1.94 1.95 6.90
N PHE A 198 1.62 1.00 7.79
CA PHE A 198 1.59 1.22 9.21
C PHE A 198 2.37 0.15 9.96
N ARG A 199 2.87 0.55 11.13
CA ARG A 199 3.37 -0.34 12.17
C ARG A 199 2.47 -0.26 13.38
N VAL A 200 2.13 -1.40 13.96
CA VAL A 200 1.45 -1.46 15.26
C VAL A 200 2.45 -1.08 16.36
N LYS A 201 2.21 0.03 17.06
CA LYS A 201 3.13 0.59 18.06
C LYS A 201 3.20 -0.25 19.34
N SER A 202 2.06 -0.76 19.79
CA SER A 202 1.90 -1.54 21.01
C SER A 202 0.83 -2.60 20.84
N ASP A 203 0.82 -3.60 21.71
CA ASP A 203 -0.27 -4.57 21.72
C ASP A 203 -1.63 -3.86 21.87
N PRO A 204 -2.68 -4.34 21.19
CA PRO A 204 -4.01 -3.73 21.27
C PRO A 204 -4.51 -3.66 22.72
N LEU A 205 -5.08 -2.51 23.09
CA LEU A 205 -5.68 -2.31 24.40
C LEU A 205 -7.15 -2.74 24.35
N GLU A 206 -7.53 -3.71 25.18
CA GLU A 206 -8.93 -4.05 25.39
C GLU A 206 -9.63 -2.90 26.13
N HIS A 207 -10.64 -2.31 25.51
CA HIS A 207 -11.46 -1.24 26.10
C HIS A 207 -12.72 -1.80 26.78
N SER A 208 -13.31 -2.84 26.17
CA SER A 208 -14.39 -3.66 26.72
C SER A 208 -14.26 -5.07 26.16
N SER A 209 -15.06 -6.02 26.67
CA SER A 209 -15.03 -7.43 26.22
C SER A 209 -15.21 -7.64 24.70
N GLU A 210 -15.78 -6.64 24.01
CA GLU A 210 -16.03 -6.65 22.57
C GLU A 210 -15.39 -5.43 21.86
N SER A 211 -14.44 -4.72 22.48
CA SER A 211 -13.79 -3.58 21.80
C SER A 211 -12.32 -3.41 22.11
N HIS A 212 -11.56 -3.01 21.09
CA HIS A 212 -10.12 -2.80 21.18
C HIS A 212 -9.71 -1.43 20.64
N ILE A 213 -8.62 -0.91 21.19
CA ILE A 213 -7.89 0.24 20.66
C ILE A 213 -6.57 -0.27 20.09
N VAL A 214 -6.34 0.00 18.80
CA VAL A 214 -5.10 -0.33 18.08
C VAL A 214 -4.32 0.94 17.84
N HIS A 215 -3.07 0.99 18.30
CA HIS A 215 -2.18 2.12 18.10
C HIS A 215 -1.27 1.87 16.90
N LEU A 216 -1.41 2.70 15.86
CA LEU A 216 -0.64 2.66 14.63
C LEU A 216 0.30 3.85 14.51
N ILE A 217 1.46 3.64 13.89
CA ILE A 217 2.34 4.68 13.39
C ILE A 217 2.45 4.51 11.88
N GLU A 218 2.21 5.57 11.11
CA GLU A 218 2.51 5.62 9.68
C GLU A 218 4.02 5.45 9.46
N ILE A 219 4.40 4.57 8.53
CA ILE A 219 5.80 4.40 8.12
C ILE A 219 6.07 5.43 7.03
N ASP A 220 6.99 6.36 7.28
CA ASP A 220 7.53 7.28 6.27
C ASP A 220 8.72 6.63 5.56
N ASP A 221 8.80 6.80 4.24
CA ASP A 221 9.97 6.38 3.45
C ASP A 221 11.21 7.23 3.75
N ASN A 222 11.04 8.38 4.41
CA ASN A 222 12.13 9.31 4.78
C ASN A 222 12.66 9.14 6.21
N ASP A 223 12.01 8.31 7.03
CA ASP A 223 12.53 7.98 8.35
C ASP A 223 13.72 7.02 8.17
N GLU A 224 14.94 7.56 8.09
CA GLU A 224 16.13 6.81 8.48
C GLU A 224 15.83 6.21 9.86
N GLU A 225 15.76 4.88 9.96
CA GLU A 225 15.45 4.18 11.21
C GLU A 225 16.26 4.81 12.36
N GLU A 226 15.59 5.39 13.36
CA GLU A 226 16.28 5.84 14.56
C GLU A 226 17.04 4.63 15.14
N PRO A 227 18.39 4.70 15.23
CA PRO A 227 19.15 3.56 15.72
C PRO A 227 18.89 3.41 17.21
N LEU A 228 18.26 2.29 17.60
CA LEU A 228 18.26 1.83 18.98
C LEU A 228 19.72 1.73 19.45
N ALA A 229 20.06 2.56 20.44
CA ALA A 229 21.42 2.73 20.96
C ALA A 229 22.11 1.37 21.14
N SER A 230 23.21 1.19 20.41
CA SER A 230 24.07 0.02 20.52
C SER A 230 25.45 0.44 21.06
N PRO A 231 26.14 -0.42 21.84
CA PRO A 231 27.38 -0.05 22.50
C PRO A 231 28.54 0.07 21.51
N ILE A 232 29.43 1.00 21.83
CA ILE A 232 30.66 1.40 21.16
C ILE A 232 31.49 0.21 20.64
N SER A 233 31.86 0.23 19.36
CA SER A 233 33.24 -0.02 18.94
C SER A 233 33.52 0.52 17.54
N ASN A 234 34.61 1.28 17.45
CA ASN A 234 35.10 2.00 16.29
C ASN A 234 35.47 1.07 15.13
N LEU A 235 35.29 1.52 13.88
CA LEU A 235 36.35 1.61 12.87
C LEU A 235 35.85 2.30 11.59
N THR A 236 36.43 3.47 11.33
CA THR A 236 36.45 4.25 10.08
C THR A 236 36.91 3.44 8.86
N VAL A 237 36.30 3.67 7.69
CA VAL A 237 36.94 4.11 6.42
C VAL A 237 35.87 4.66 5.44
N THR A 238 36.14 5.79 4.79
CA THR A 238 35.40 6.38 3.65
C THR A 238 36.32 6.42 2.38
N PRO A 239 35.90 6.95 1.22
CA PRO A 239 35.00 6.36 0.21
C PRO A 239 35.66 6.37 -1.22
N LYS A 240 35.00 5.89 -2.28
CA LYS A 240 35.18 6.44 -3.65
C LYS A 240 34.12 6.02 -4.69
N LEU A 241 33.77 7.02 -5.51
CA LEU A 241 32.80 7.08 -6.62
C LEU A 241 33.12 6.14 -7.82
N SER A 242 32.11 5.73 -8.60
CA SER A 242 31.73 6.35 -9.91
C SER A 242 30.95 5.44 -10.88
N ASN A 243 30.10 6.10 -11.69
CA ASN A 243 29.64 5.80 -13.06
C ASN A 243 28.43 4.88 -13.37
N GLN A 244 27.34 5.57 -13.73
CA GLN A 244 26.53 5.48 -14.97
C GLN A 244 26.51 4.19 -15.81
N GLY A 245 25.28 3.65 -15.98
CA GLY A 245 24.73 3.31 -17.30
C GLY A 245 24.41 1.83 -17.57
N ALA A 246 23.12 1.46 -17.58
CA ALA A 246 22.49 0.56 -18.57
C ALA A 246 21.02 0.30 -18.21
N SER A 247 20.13 0.50 -19.19
CA SER A 247 18.69 0.24 -19.12
C SER A 247 18.39 -1.27 -19.07
N SER A 248 17.77 -1.76 -18.00
CA SER A 248 17.16 -3.09 -17.94
C SER A 248 15.88 -3.06 -17.09
N ARG A 249 14.90 -3.89 -17.45
CA ARG A 249 13.54 -3.86 -16.87
C ARG A 249 13.56 -4.23 -15.38
N PRO A 250 12.65 -3.69 -14.56
CA PRO A 250 12.92 -3.56 -13.14
C PRO A 250 12.20 -4.63 -12.29
N CYS A 251 12.88 -5.17 -11.27
CA CYS A 251 12.37 -6.20 -10.35
C CYS A 251 11.03 -5.82 -9.67
N ALA A 252 10.10 -6.77 -9.56
CA ALA A 252 8.73 -6.53 -9.09
C ALA A 252 8.57 -6.21 -7.58
N LYS A 253 9.65 -5.96 -6.84
CA LYS A 253 9.62 -5.53 -5.43
C LYS A 253 10.31 -4.18 -5.17
N CYS A 254 11.40 -3.87 -5.88
CA CYS A 254 12.17 -2.62 -5.72
C CYS A 254 12.35 -1.83 -7.03
N TYR A 255 11.88 -2.36 -8.15
CA TYR A 255 12.11 -1.84 -9.49
C TYR A 255 13.58 -1.67 -9.89
N MET A 256 14.53 -2.48 -9.38
CA MET A 256 15.97 -2.30 -9.72
C MET A 256 16.77 -3.58 -10.02
N CYS A 257 16.45 -4.75 -9.46
CA CYS A 257 17.36 -5.90 -9.55
C CYS A 257 17.23 -6.70 -10.87
N CYS A 258 18.35 -6.89 -11.57
CA CYS A 258 18.55 -7.63 -12.83
C CYS A 258 19.85 -8.45 -12.73
N ASP A 259 20.08 -9.08 -11.57
CA ASP A 259 21.44 -9.32 -11.08
C ASP A 259 22.09 -10.62 -11.59
N TRP A 260 21.31 -11.55 -12.13
CA TRP A 260 21.78 -12.87 -12.54
C TRP A 260 21.27 -13.25 -13.93
N HIS A 261 22.09 -13.98 -14.70
CA HIS A 261 21.78 -14.48 -16.04
C HIS A 261 22.09 -15.97 -16.14
N PHE A 262 21.16 -16.73 -16.72
CA PHE A 262 21.35 -18.16 -16.97
C PHE A 262 22.13 -18.40 -18.27
N THR A 263 23.23 -19.13 -18.19
CA THR A 263 24.16 -19.44 -19.28
C THR A 263 24.09 -20.90 -19.73
N GLY A 264 23.15 -21.68 -19.20
CA GLY A 264 22.92 -23.08 -19.62
C GLY A 264 22.09 -23.18 -20.91
N ASP A 265 21.82 -24.40 -21.36
CA ASP A 265 21.07 -24.64 -22.59
C ASP A 265 19.55 -24.37 -22.44
N HIS A 266 18.89 -24.18 -23.58
CA HIS A 266 17.46 -23.86 -23.64
C HIS A 266 16.54 -24.95 -23.09
N CYS A 267 16.92 -26.23 -23.20
CA CYS A 267 16.12 -27.34 -22.67
C CYS A 267 16.16 -27.32 -21.14
N THR A 268 17.34 -27.13 -20.56
CA THR A 268 17.53 -26.97 -19.11
C THR A 268 16.80 -25.74 -18.59
N TRP A 269 16.85 -24.63 -19.32
CA TRP A 269 16.10 -23.43 -18.97
C TRP A 269 14.58 -23.66 -18.94
N THR A 270 14.04 -24.26 -19.99
CA THR A 270 12.60 -24.56 -20.09
C THR A 270 12.16 -25.44 -18.93
N TRP A 271 12.98 -26.42 -18.55
CA TRP A 271 12.74 -27.26 -17.39
C TRP A 271 12.75 -26.48 -16.05
N ILE A 272 13.70 -25.55 -15.85
CA ILE A 272 13.78 -24.65 -14.67
C ILE A 272 12.55 -23.76 -14.55
N THR A 273 12.05 -23.20 -15.66
CA THR A 273 10.86 -22.34 -15.62
C THR A 273 9.59 -23.07 -15.17
N ASN A 274 9.58 -24.41 -15.25
CA ASN A 274 8.49 -25.25 -14.76
C ASN A 274 8.69 -25.72 -13.29
N CYS A 275 9.63 -25.15 -12.53
CA CYS A 275 10.01 -25.61 -11.19
C CYS A 275 8.86 -25.74 -10.18
N LYS A 276 7.77 -24.98 -10.35
CA LYS A 276 6.56 -25.08 -9.51
C LYS A 276 5.91 -26.47 -9.57
N ASN A 277 6.15 -27.21 -10.64
CA ASN A 277 5.56 -28.53 -10.88
C ASN A 277 6.57 -29.68 -10.71
N TRP A 278 7.78 -29.40 -10.23
CA TRP A 278 8.81 -30.42 -10.04
C TRP A 278 8.46 -31.41 -8.93
N THR A 279 8.72 -32.68 -9.24
CA THR A 279 8.80 -33.78 -8.28
C THR A 279 10.04 -33.65 -7.38
N ASN A 280 10.09 -34.40 -6.27
CA ASN A 280 11.28 -34.43 -5.39
C ASN A 280 12.54 -34.88 -6.14
N ASN A 281 12.42 -35.79 -7.09
CA ASN A 281 13.54 -36.23 -7.92
C ASN A 281 14.08 -35.11 -8.81
N GLU A 282 13.20 -34.29 -9.37
CA GLU A 282 13.58 -33.13 -10.20
C GLU A 282 14.24 -32.03 -9.37
N ARG A 283 13.78 -31.81 -8.13
CA ARG A 283 14.46 -30.92 -7.18
C ARG A 283 15.87 -31.44 -6.86
N ASN A 284 15.99 -32.71 -6.51
CA ASN A 284 17.28 -33.33 -6.24
C ASN A 284 18.22 -33.25 -7.45
N ARG A 285 17.69 -33.45 -8.66
CA ARG A 285 18.44 -33.29 -9.91
C ARG A 285 19.04 -31.89 -10.04
N PHE A 286 18.28 -30.83 -9.72
CA PHE A 286 18.79 -29.46 -9.80
C PHE A 286 20.05 -29.23 -8.95
N PHE A 287 20.08 -29.79 -7.75
CA PHE A 287 21.21 -29.66 -6.83
C PHE A 287 22.34 -30.65 -7.14
N ASN A 288 22.02 -31.92 -7.39
CA ASN A 288 22.99 -32.98 -7.66
C ASN A 288 23.74 -32.75 -8.97
N ASP A 289 23.06 -32.27 -10.01
CA ASP A 289 23.67 -31.94 -11.30
C ASP A 289 24.29 -30.53 -11.30
N ALA A 290 24.30 -29.86 -10.15
CA ALA A 290 24.85 -28.52 -9.94
C ALA A 290 24.35 -27.48 -10.95
N ILE A 291 23.07 -27.56 -11.35
CA ILE A 291 22.46 -26.70 -12.38
C ILE A 291 22.49 -25.22 -11.99
N TYR A 292 22.55 -24.91 -10.70
CA TYR A 292 22.73 -23.55 -10.18
C TYR A 292 24.04 -22.88 -10.66
N ASN A 293 25.08 -23.62 -11.03
CA ASN A 293 26.32 -23.06 -11.58
C ASN A 293 26.13 -22.43 -12.96
N ASN A 294 25.02 -22.73 -13.63
CA ASN A 294 24.66 -22.09 -14.90
C ASN A 294 24.06 -20.70 -14.69
N PHE A 295 24.01 -20.16 -13.47
CA PHE A 295 23.65 -18.78 -13.22
C PHE A 295 24.92 -17.96 -12.99
N THR A 296 25.11 -16.94 -13.81
CA THR A 296 26.22 -16.00 -13.71
C THR A 296 25.73 -14.65 -13.22
N LYS A 297 26.49 -14.05 -12.32
CA LYS A 297 26.19 -12.73 -11.78
C LYS A 297 26.55 -11.66 -12.83
N ARG A 298 25.65 -10.69 -13.06
CA ARG A 298 25.91 -9.57 -13.97
C ARG A 298 26.80 -8.53 -13.30
N ASP A 299 27.58 -7.81 -14.10
CA ASP A 299 28.41 -6.71 -13.62
C ASP A 299 27.57 -5.67 -12.88
N GLY A 300 27.98 -5.31 -11.66
CA GLY A 300 27.29 -4.35 -10.80
C GLY A 300 26.19 -4.95 -9.89
N ALA A 301 25.97 -6.25 -9.92
CA ALA A 301 25.01 -6.91 -9.03
C ALA A 301 25.49 -6.97 -7.57
N THR A 302 24.56 -6.92 -6.61
CA THR A 302 24.87 -6.76 -5.17
C THR A 302 24.57 -8.00 -4.32
N CYS A 303 24.08 -9.11 -4.89
CA CYS A 303 23.76 -10.35 -4.17
C CYS A 303 24.87 -11.41 -4.28
N ASP A 304 25.25 -12.08 -3.19
CA ASP A 304 26.50 -12.87 -3.12
C ASP A 304 26.40 -14.34 -2.69
N VAL A 305 25.23 -14.89 -2.28
CA VAL A 305 25.19 -16.26 -1.70
C VAL A 305 23.96 -17.08 -2.13
N LEU A 306 24.18 -18.40 -2.30
CA LEU A 306 23.21 -19.45 -2.56
C LEU A 306 23.05 -20.31 -1.29
N LEU A 307 21.84 -20.49 -0.75
CA LEU A 307 21.59 -21.44 0.34
C LEU A 307 20.31 -22.26 0.12
N ASP A 308 20.41 -23.55 0.43
CA ASP A 308 19.38 -24.58 0.35
C ASP A 308 18.56 -24.61 1.66
N VAL A 309 17.24 -24.44 1.56
CA VAL A 309 16.31 -24.66 2.69
C VAL A 309 15.00 -25.25 2.19
N ASP A 310 14.64 -26.39 2.78
CA ASP A 310 13.41 -27.17 2.64
C ASP A 310 12.30 -26.58 1.74
N ASN A 311 12.21 -27.18 0.53
CA ASN A 311 11.14 -27.06 -0.46
C ASN A 311 11.07 -25.77 -1.28
N TYR A 312 12.04 -24.86 -1.19
CA TYR A 312 12.12 -23.69 -2.07
C TYR A 312 13.55 -23.43 -2.51
N LEU A 313 13.75 -23.26 -3.82
CA LEU A 313 14.94 -22.62 -4.36
C LEU A 313 14.80 -21.12 -4.13
N ILE A 314 15.61 -20.58 -3.21
CA ILE A 314 15.58 -19.18 -2.81
C ILE A 314 16.90 -18.53 -3.22
N LEU A 315 16.80 -17.35 -3.83
CA LEU A 315 17.90 -16.40 -3.95
C LEU A 315 17.53 -15.19 -3.06
N LEU A 316 18.21 -15.04 -1.93
CA LEU A 316 17.98 -13.96 -0.98
C LEU A 316 19.27 -13.54 -0.30
N GLY A 317 19.54 -12.23 -0.33
CA GLY A 317 20.46 -11.59 0.61
C GLY A 317 19.85 -11.52 2.00
N LEU A 318 20.70 -11.57 3.02
CA LEU A 318 20.35 -11.21 4.40
C LEU A 318 21.50 -10.39 4.99
N ASP A 319 21.15 -9.25 5.57
CA ASP A 319 21.81 -8.78 6.79
C ASP A 319 21.16 -9.50 8.00
N TYR A 320 21.98 -9.83 8.99
CA TYR A 320 21.63 -10.60 10.19
C TYR A 320 21.15 -9.69 11.33
N VAL A 321 20.10 -10.06 12.10
CA VAL A 321 20.08 -10.30 13.58
C VAL A 321 18.74 -10.96 14.03
N GLY A 322 18.79 -12.12 14.72
CA GLY A 322 17.91 -12.42 15.88
C GLY A 322 16.70 -13.36 15.77
N TYR A 323 16.92 -14.66 16.01
CA TYR A 323 16.03 -15.74 16.49
C TYR A 323 14.50 -15.69 16.25
N LEU A 324 14.04 -16.03 15.04
CA LEU A 324 12.99 -17.03 14.78
C LEU A 324 12.80 -17.14 13.26
N HIS A 325 13.12 -18.30 12.70
CA HIS A 325 13.10 -18.55 11.26
C HIS A 325 11.67 -18.64 10.73
N LEU A 326 11.33 -17.79 9.75
CA LEU A 326 10.40 -18.08 8.65
C LEU A 326 10.47 -16.94 7.62
N LEU A 327 11.16 -17.17 6.50
CA LEU A 327 11.10 -16.28 5.35
C LEU A 327 10.94 -17.08 4.05
N LEU A 328 9.74 -17.00 3.48
CA LEU A 328 9.37 -17.43 2.12
C LEU A 328 10.01 -16.49 1.08
N LEU A 329 10.64 -16.99 0.01
CA LEU A 329 10.88 -16.13 -1.16
C LEU A 329 10.98 -16.82 -2.54
N HIS A 330 10.62 -16.02 -3.55
CA HIS A 330 10.42 -16.31 -4.97
C HIS A 330 11.73 -16.49 -5.77
N LEU A 331 11.69 -17.40 -6.75
CA LEU A 331 12.59 -17.42 -7.91
C LEU A 331 12.19 -16.28 -8.88
N CYS A 332 13.09 -15.35 -9.21
CA CYS A 332 12.92 -14.38 -10.30
C CYS A 332 13.89 -14.76 -11.42
N VAL A 333 13.36 -15.14 -12.58
CA VAL A 333 14.08 -15.83 -13.64
C VAL A 333 13.68 -15.19 -14.98
N CYS A 334 14.59 -14.41 -15.58
CA CYS A 334 14.35 -13.64 -16.81
C CYS A 334 14.49 -14.50 -18.08
N GLU A 335 13.56 -14.39 -19.02
CA GLU A 335 13.56 -15.07 -20.33
C GLU A 335 14.92 -15.00 -21.06
N LEU A 336 15.33 -16.12 -21.66
CA LEU A 336 16.46 -16.22 -22.59
C LEU A 336 16.30 -15.16 -23.71
N GLN A 337 17.34 -14.37 -23.94
CA GLN A 337 17.51 -13.65 -25.21
C GLN A 337 18.13 -14.58 -26.25
#